data_AF-A0A845Z4I5-F1
#
_entry.id   AF-A0A845Z4I5-F1
#
_cell.length_a   1.000
_cell.length_b   1.000
_cell.length_c   1.000
_cell.angle_alpha   90.00
_cell.angle_beta   90.00
_cell.angle_gamma   90.00
#
_symmetry.space_group_name_H-M   'P 1'
#
loop_
_entity.id
_entity.type
_entity.pdbx_description
1 polymer ?
#
loop_
_entity_poly.entity_id
_entity_poly.type
_entity_poly.pdbx_seq_one_letter_code
_entity_poly.pdbx_strand_id
1 'polypeptide(L)' 'GFRPSTQPTLIALNEAIALVKLLISQRFGEASEEISSQIEGLPLADVEDLVKVFLSFNSLVDLESWLQERL' A
#
# COMPACT_ATOMS: atom_id res chain seq x y z
N GLY A 1 -8.79 29.82 16.33
CA GLY A 1 -7.54 29.66 15.56
C GLY A 1 -7.51 28.25 15.01
N PHE A 2 -7.25 28.12 13.71
CA PHE A 2 -7.20 26.84 12.99
C PHE A 2 -6.36 25.81 13.77
N ARG A 3 -6.99 24.73 14.25
CA ARG A 3 -6.26 23.48 14.41
C ARG A 3 -6.05 22.96 12.98
N PRO A 4 -4.83 22.59 12.55
CA PRO A 4 -4.70 21.82 11.34
C PRO A 4 -5.46 20.51 11.58
N SER A 5 -6.65 20.41 10.97
CA SER A 5 -7.41 19.18 10.87
C SER A 5 -6.72 18.27 9.86
N THR A 6 -5.44 17.97 10.03
CA THR A 6 -4.92 16.76 9.43
C THR A 6 -5.61 15.63 10.17
N GLN A 7 -6.64 15.07 9.53
CA GLN A 7 -7.36 13.90 10.01
C GLN A 7 -6.30 12.87 10.43
N PRO A 8 -6.28 12.37 11.68
CA PRO A 8 -5.30 11.36 12.11
C PRO A 8 -5.30 10.13 11.18
N THR A 9 -6.43 9.85 10.54
CA THR A 9 -6.63 8.81 9.52
C THR A 9 -5.81 9.02 8.24
N LEU A 10 -5.59 10.26 7.79
CA LEU A 10 -4.83 10.55 6.56
C LEU A 10 -3.33 10.35 6.75
N ILE A 11 -2.81 10.73 7.94
CA ILE A 11 -1.40 10.49 8.29
C ILE A 11 -1.14 8.99 8.38
N ALA A 12 -1.99 8.25 9.11
CA ALA A 12 -1.86 6.81 9.26
C ALA A 12 -1.96 6.06 7.91
N LEU A 13 -2.81 6.52 6.98
CA LEU A 13 -2.91 5.96 5.64
C LEU A 13 -1.61 6.13 4.85
N ASN A 14 -1.05 7.34 4.85
CA ASN A 14 0.21 7.61 4.15
C ASN A 14 1.39 6.82 4.74
N GLU A 15 1.43 6.65 6.06
CA GLU A 15 2.44 5.82 6.73
C GLU A 15 2.29 4.34 6.35
N ALA A 16 1.05 3.83 6.31
CA ALA A 16 0.79 2.45 5.89
C ALA A 16 1.19 2.21 4.43
N ILE A 17 0.86 3.14 3.53
CA ILE A 17 1.28 3.07 2.12
C ILE A 17 2.81 3.10 1.99
N ALA A 18 3.49 3.98 2.72
CA ALA A 18 4.95 4.05 2.71
C ALA A 18 5.59 2.75 3.20
N LEU A 19 5.04 2.14 4.25
CA LEU A 19 5.49 0.84 4.76
C LEU A 19 5.27 -0.27 3.75
N VAL A 20 4.12 -0.33 3.09
CA VAL A 20 3.83 -1.30 2.03
C VAL A 20 4.85 -1.16 0.88
N LYS A 21 5.09 0.07 0.40
CA LYS A 21 6.07 0.33 -0.66
C LYS A 21 7.49 -0.10 -0.25
N LEU A 22 7.86 0.13 1.01
CA LEU A 22 9.13 -0.35 1.56
C LEU A 22 9.19 -1.89 1.61
N LEU A 23 8.14 -2.55 2.07
CA LEU A 23 8.09 -4.01 2.13
C LEU A 23 8.19 -4.65 0.75
N ILE A 24 7.51 -4.07 -0.25
CA ILE A 24 7.63 -4.47 -1.65
C ILE A 24 9.08 -4.31 -2.13
N SER A 25 9.71 -3.15 -1.86
CA SER A 25 11.08 -2.90 -2.29
C SER A 25 12.11 -3.86 -1.67
N GLN A 26 11.90 -4.23 -0.40
CA GLN A 26 12.74 -5.20 0.30
C GLN A 26 12.56 -6.64 -0.20
N ARG A 27 11.33 -7.03 -0.55
CA ARG A 27 11.01 -8.42 -0.91
C ARG A 27 11.19 -8.72 -2.39
N PHE A 28 10.79 -7.79 -3.25
CA PHE A 28 10.71 -7.99 -4.70
C PHE A 28 11.68 -7.09 -5.48
N GLY A 29 12.40 -6.19 -4.81
CA GLY A 29 13.20 -5.16 -5.46
C GLY A 29 12.37 -3.92 -5.80
N GLU A 30 12.98 -2.93 -6.47
CA GLU A 30 12.36 -1.63 -6.72
C GLU A 30 10.97 -1.78 -7.38
N ALA A 31 9.94 -1.28 -6.69
CA ALA A 31 8.57 -1.36 -7.18
C ALA A 31 8.41 -0.46 -8.41
N SER A 32 7.80 -0.99 -9.47
CA SER A 32 7.45 -0.19 -10.65
C SER A 32 6.57 1.00 -10.26
N GLU A 33 6.68 2.09 -11.03
CA GLU A 33 5.86 3.30 -10.85
C GLU A 33 4.37 2.99 -10.96
N GLU A 34 4.01 1.97 -11.75
CA GLU A 34 2.64 1.49 -11.90
C GLU A 34 2.11 0.87 -10.60
N ILE A 35 2.88 0.00 -9.95
CA ILE A 35 2.50 -0.64 -8.68
C ILE A 35 2.41 0.41 -7.57
N SER A 36 3.36 1.35 -7.55
CA SER A 36 3.35 2.46 -6.60
C SER A 36 2.06 3.30 -6.74
N SER A 37 1.68 3.64 -7.97
CA SER A 37 0.47 4.42 -8.25
C SER A 37 -0.81 3.66 -7.87
N GLN A 38 -0.86 2.34 -8.12
CA GLN A 38 -1.98 1.50 -7.70
C GLN A 38 -2.16 1.49 -6.18
N ILE A 39 -1.07 1.33 -5.42
CA ILE A 39 -1.10 1.30 -3.95
C ILE A 39 -1.52 2.65 -3.37
N GLU A 40 -1.07 3.76 -3.96
CA GLU A 40 -1.46 5.12 -3.54
C GLU A 40 -2.94 5.42 -3.81
N GLY A 41 -3.57 4.70 -4.74
CA GLY A 41 -5.02 4.77 -5.01
C GLY A 41 -5.89 3.90 -4.11
N LEU A 42 -5.30 3.00 -3.30
CA LEU A 42 -6.07 2.07 -2.47
C LEU A 42 -6.75 2.78 -1.29
N PRO A 43 -8.01 2.44 -0.97
CA PRO A 43 -8.64 2.88 0.26
C PRO A 43 -7.97 2.22 1.47
N LEU A 44 -8.08 2.86 2.64
CA LEU A 44 -7.43 2.39 3.88
C LEU A 44 -7.71 0.91 4.20
N ALA A 45 -8.96 0.46 4.03
CA ALA A 45 -9.34 -0.92 4.30
C ALA A 45 -8.58 -1.93 3.43
N ASP A 46 -8.29 -1.57 2.17
CA ASP A 46 -7.52 -2.42 1.26
C ASP A 46 -6.03 -2.37 1.59
N VAL A 47 -5.49 -1.22 2.01
CA VAL A 47 -4.10 -1.14 2.50
C VAL A 47 -3.92 -2.00 3.76
N GLU A 48 -4.88 -1.99 4.68
CA GLU A 48 -4.85 -2.85 5.87
C GLU A 48 -4.94 -4.34 5.52
N ASP A 49 -5.73 -4.70 4.51
CA ASP A 49 -5.81 -6.08 4.02
C ASP A 49 -4.52 -6.51 3.32
N LEU A 50 -3.97 -5.63 2.48
CA LEU A 50 -2.70 -5.82 1.79
C LEU A 50 -1.59 -6.18 2.79
N VAL A 51 -1.47 -5.45 3.90
CA VAL A 51 -0.45 -5.73 4.93
C VAL A 51 -0.62 -7.13 5.54
N LYS A 52 -1.86 -7.61 5.71
CA LYS A 52 -2.14 -8.95 6.29
C LYS A 52 -1.73 -10.06 5.33
N VAL A 53 -2.03 -9.90 4.05
CA VAL A 53 -1.72 -10.91 3.03
C VAL A 53 -0.33 -10.74 2.42
N PHE A 54 0.35 -9.61 2.67
CA PHE A 54 1.62 -9.27 2.04
C PHE A 54 2.67 -10.38 2.23
N LEU A 55 2.76 -10.91 3.45
CA LEU A 55 3.70 -11.98 3.78
C LEU A 55 3.40 -13.30 3.04
N SER A 56 2.15 -13.51 2.61
CA SER A 56 1.72 -14.70 1.84
C SER A 56 2.08 -14.65 0.36
N PHE A 57 2.41 -13.48 -0.20
CA PHE A 57 2.83 -13.37 -1.60
C PHE A 57 4.19 -14.03 -1.84
N ASN A 58 4.31 -14.91 -2.84
CA ASN A 58 5.57 -15.57 -3.16
C ASN A 58 6.33 -14.84 -4.27
N SER A 59 5.63 -14.00 -5.03
CA SER A 59 6.14 -13.28 -6.19
C SER A 59 5.46 -11.93 -6.36
N LEU A 60 6.05 -11.08 -7.19
CA LEU A 60 5.46 -9.82 -7.59
C LEU A 60 4.16 -10.03 -8.41
N VAL A 61 4.03 -11.16 -9.10
CA VAL A 61 2.80 -11.57 -9.82
C VAL A 61 1.62 -11.79 -8.88
N ASP A 62 1.87 -12.31 -7.66
CA ASP A 62 0.82 -12.46 -6.65
C ASP A 62 0.30 -11.10 -6.17
N LEU A 63 1.22 -10.13 -5.99
CA LEU A 63 0.89 -8.75 -5.63
C LEU A 63 0.11 -8.07 -6.76
N GLU A 64 0.56 -8.18 -8.00
CA GLU A 64 -0.13 -7.62 -9.17
C GLU A 64 -1.53 -8.21 -9.31
N SER A 65 -1.68 -9.53 -9.18
CA SER A 65 -2.99 -10.20 -9.24
C SER A 65 -3.91 -9.70 -8.14
N TRP A 66 -3.41 -9.55 -6.91
CA TRP A 66 -4.19 -9.02 -5.79
C TRP A 66 -4.62 -7.56 -6.03
N LEU A 67 -3.74 -6.72 -6.59
CA LEU A 67 -4.08 -5.33 -6.92
C LEU A 67 -5.14 -5.25 -8.01
N GLN A 68 -5.07 -6.11 -9.04
CA GLN A 68 -6.06 -6.17 -10.12
C GLN A 68 -7.44 -6.63 -9.65
N GLU A 69 -7.56 -7.39 -8.57
CA GLU A 69 -8.86 -7.75 -7.99
C GLU A 69 -9.54 -6.60 -7.24
N ARG A 70 -8.82 -5.51 -6.94
CA ARG A 70 -9.30 -4.39 -6.11
C ARG A 70 -9.46 -3.05 -6.84
N LEU A 71 -8.97 -2.96 -8.08
CA LEU A 71 -9.15 -1.81 -8.99
C LEU A 71 -10.44 -1.95 -9.80
#